data_AF-A0A350X014-F1
#
_entry.id   AF-A0A350X014-F1
#
_cell.length_a   1.000
_cell.length_b   1.000
_cell.length_c   1.000
_cell.angle_alpha   90.00
_cell.angle_beta   90.00
_cell.angle_gamma   90.00
#
_symmetry.space_group_name_H-M   'P 1'
#
loop_
_entity.id
_entity.type
_entity.pdbx_description
1 polymer ?
#
loop_
_entity_poly.entity_id
_entity_poly.type
_entity_poly.pdbx_seq_one_letter_code
_entity_poly.pdbx_strand_id
1 'polypeptide(L)' 'FARRPQLQERLSKQIGDAIEASVDTLGVMVVIEAEHMCMSMRGIKKQGSTTKTIYSTGVFKKQIELRREVLDLLK' A
#
# COMPACT_ATOMS: atom_id res chain seq x y z
N PHE A 1 -7.47 -3.72 9.72
CA PHE A 1 -7.67 -2.27 9.53
C PHE A 1 -8.75 -1.89 8.50
N ALA A 2 -9.03 -2.71 7.48
CA ALA A 2 -9.90 -2.35 6.35
C ALA A 2 -11.42 -2.30 6.62
N ARG A 3 -11.93 -2.89 7.72
CA ARG A 3 -13.39 -2.97 8.01
C ARG A 3 -13.95 -1.71 8.69
N ARG A 4 -13.72 -0.54 8.11
CA ARG A 4 -14.24 0.77 8.54
C ARG A 4 -14.00 1.81 7.44
N PRO A 5 -14.63 3.01 7.46
CA PRO A 5 -14.28 4.09 6.54
C PRO A 5 -12.77 4.38 6.56
N GLN A 6 -12.14 4.41 5.39
CA GLN A 6 -10.69 4.52 5.25
C GLN A 6 -10.28 5.36 4.04
N LEU A 7 -9.06 5.88 4.13
CA LEU A 7 -8.26 6.33 2.99
C LEU A 7 -7.23 5.24 2.71
N GLN A 8 -6.97 4.94 1.43
CA GLN A 8 -6.09 3.83 1.06
C GLN A 8 -4.65 4.03 1.58
N GLU A 9 -4.18 5.27 1.61
CA GLU A 9 -2.89 5.69 2.13
C GLU A 9 -2.80 5.43 3.65
N ARG A 10 -3.88 5.75 4.37
CA ARG A 10 -3.95 5.51 5.82
C ARG A 10 -4.01 4.02 6.13
N LEU A 11 -4.77 3.25 5.35
CA LEU A 11 -4.84 1.81 5.47
C LEU A 11 -3.46 1.16 5.29
N SER A 12 -2.73 1.58 4.24
CA SER A 12 -1.39 1.07 3.93
C SER A 12 -0.41 1.32 5.07
N LYS A 13 -0.42 2.54 5.63
CA LYS A 13 0.40 2.88 6.80
C LYS A 13 0.02 2.06 8.04
N GLN A 14 -1.27 1.93 8.35
CA GLN A 14 -1.73 1.18 9.52
C GLN A 14 -1.31 -0.28 9.49
N ILE A 15 -1.30 -0.90 8.30
CA ILE A 15 -0.81 -2.28 8.14
C ILE A 15 0.69 -2.33 8.41
N GLY A 16 1.48 -1.44 7.80
CA GLY A 16 2.94 -1.43 7.97
C GLY A 16 3.36 -1.20 9.41
N ASP A 17 2.78 -0.18 10.06
CA ASP A 17 3.07 0.15 11.46
C ASP A 17 2.71 -1.00 12.41
N ALA A 18 1.61 -1.71 12.13
CA ALA A 18 1.20 -2.86 12.95
C ALA A 18 2.14 -4.05 12.80
N ILE A 19 2.67 -4.31 11.60
CA ILE A 19 3.65 -5.37 11.37
C ILE A 19 4.95 -5.03 12.09
N GLU A 20 5.44 -3.79 11.94
CA GLU A 20 6.66 -3.31 12.60
C GLU A 20 6.54 -3.35 14.13
N ALA A 21 5.37 -3.06 14.68
CA ALA A 21 5.13 -3.17 16.13
C ALA A 21 4.98 -4.62 16.62
N SER A 22 4.56 -5.55 15.76
CA SER A 22 4.31 -6.95 16.15
C SER A 22 5.54 -7.84 15.99
N VAL A 23 6.46 -7.47 15.09
CA VAL A 23 7.63 -8.26 14.73
C VAL A 23 8.84 -7.33 14.65
N ASP A 24 9.93 -7.68 15.33
CA ASP A 24 11.19 -6.95 15.26
C ASP A 24 11.82 -7.13 13.87
N THR A 25 11.45 -6.25 12.94
CA THR A 25 11.83 -6.31 11.54
C THR A 25 12.75 -5.16 11.17
N LEU A 26 13.69 -5.41 10.26
CA LEU A 26 14.58 -4.38 9.73
C LEU A 26 13.85 -3.35 8.85
N GLY A 27 12.63 -3.66 8.41
CA GLY A 27 11.75 -2.77 7.67
C GLY A 27 10.55 -3.52 7.09
N VAL A 28 9.50 -2.78 6.78
CA VAL A 28 8.26 -3.32 6.19
C VAL A 28 7.95 -2.58 4.90
N MET A 29 7.47 -3.30 3.89
CA MET A 29 6.93 -2.73 2.66
C MET A 29 5.50 -3.25 2.42
N VAL A 30 4.55 -2.34 2.27
CA VAL A 30 3.14 -2.64 2.00
C VAL A 30 2.75 -2.02 0.67
N VAL A 31 2.24 -2.84 -0.25
CA VAL A 31 1.70 -2.42 -1.53
C VAL A 31 0.22 -2.79 -1.56
N ILE A 32 -0.63 -1.80 -1.83
CA ILE A 32 -2.07 -2.02 -2.03
C ILE A 32 -2.44 -1.50 -3.41
N GLU A 33 -3.05 -2.36 -4.21
CA GLU A 33 -3.72 -2.01 -5.46
C GLU A 33 -5.22 -2.25 -5.27
N ALA A 34 -6.03 -1.21 -5.49
CA ALA A 34 -7.47 -1.29 -5.36
C ALA A 34 -8.20 -0.41 -6.37
N GLU A 35 -9.40 -0.86 -6.78
CA GLU A 35 -10.35 -0.05 -7.53
C GLU A 35 -11.35 0.63 -6.57
N HIS A 36 -11.65 1.89 -6.85
CA HIS A 36 -12.54 2.70 -6.02
C HIS A 36 -13.91 2.83 -6.69
N MET A 37 -14.92 2.14 -6.16
CA MET A 37 -16.28 2.18 -6.71
C MET A 37 -16.87 3.59 -6.78
N CYS A 38 -16.46 4.52 -5.92
CA CYS A 38 -16.88 5.92 -6.00
C CYS A 38 -16.41 6.62 -7.30
N MET A 39 -15.34 6.13 -7.94
CA MET A 39 -14.82 6.61 -9.23
C MET A 39 -15.38 5.81 -10.42
N SER A 40 -15.68 4.52 -10.21
CA SER A 40 -16.17 3.63 -11.27
C SER A 40 -17.69 3.75 -11.49
N MET A 41 -18.46 3.97 -10.42
CA MET A 41 -19.93 3.99 -10.48
C MET A 41 -20.53 5.40 -10.54
N ARG A 42 -19.81 6.41 -10.03
CA ARG A 42 -20.27 7.80 -9.94
C ARG A 42 -19.18 8.75 -10.41
N GLY A 43 -19.54 9.97 -10.83
CA GLY A 43 -18.59 10.95 -11.34
C GLY A 43 -18.04 10.59 -12.72
N ILE A 44 -16.71 10.47 -12.84
CA ILE A 44 -15.98 10.34 -14.12
C ILE A 44 -16.16 8.98 -14.82
N LYS A 45 -16.72 7.98 -14.11
CA LYS A 45 -17.06 6.63 -14.63
C LYS A 45 -15.90 5.92 -15.33
N LYS A 46 -14.68 6.07 -14.79
CA LYS A 46 -13.49 5.42 -15.35
C LYS A 46 -13.37 4.00 -14.79
N GLN A 47 -14.04 3.06 -15.45
CA GLN A 47 -13.93 1.64 -15.14
C GLN A 47 -12.48 1.17 -15.27
N GLY A 48 -12.04 0.29 -14.37
CA GLY A 48 -10.68 -0.24 -14.37
C GLY A 48 -9.62 0.75 -13.88
N SER A 49 -10.01 1.90 -13.33
CA SER A 49 -9.07 2.82 -12.69
C SER A 49 -8.63 2.26 -11.34
N THR A 50 -7.44 1.66 -11.29
CA THR A 50 -6.83 1.23 -10.02
C THR A 50 -5.97 2.34 -9.42
N THR A 51 -5.90 2.36 -8.10
CA THR A 51 -4.98 3.22 -7.34
C THR A 51 -3.98 2.33 -6.62
N LYS A 52 -2.69 2.57 -6.86
CA LYS A 52 -1.58 1.89 -6.17
C LYS A 52 -1.05 2.80 -5.08
N THR A 53 -0.97 2.28 -3.85
CA THR A 53 -0.34 2.96 -2.71
C THR A 53 0.77 2.10 -2.15
N ILE A 54 1.90 2.74 -1.86
CA ILE A 54 3.08 2.08 -1.32
C ILE A 54 3.43 2.74 0.00
N TYR A 55 3.64 1.91 1.03
CA TYR A 55 4.20 2.31 2.30
C TYR A 55 5.49 1.52 2.56
N SER A 56 6.55 2.19 3.00
CA SER A 56 7.85 1.56 3.25
C SER A 56 8.53 2.14 4.48
N THR A 57 9.05 1.28 5.36
CA THR A 57 9.81 1.64 6.57
C THR A 57 11.18 0.98 6.59
N GLY A 58 12.02 1.35 7.56
CA GLY A 58 13.33 0.73 7.79
C GLY A 58 14.23 0.63 6.55
N VAL A 59 14.78 -0.56 6.29
CA VAL A 59 15.66 -0.85 5.16
C VAL A 59 15.00 -0.59 3.81
N PHE A 60 13.71 -0.87 3.65
CA PHE A 60 12.97 -0.61 2.41
C PHE A 60 12.77 0.89 2.16
N LYS A 61 12.85 1.74 3.19
CA LYS A 61 12.82 3.20 3.03
C LYS A 61 14.18 3.74 2.56
N LYS A 62 15.28 3.18 3.08
CA LYS A 62 16.66 3.65 2.86
C LYS A 62 17.31 3.10 1.60
N GLN A 63 17.05 1.83 1.28
CA GLN A 63 17.68 1.13 0.15
C GLN A 63 16.72 1.05 -1.02
N ILE A 64 17.02 1.81 -2.09
CA ILE A 64 16.17 1.86 -3.27
C ILE A 64 16.20 0.57 -4.09
N GLU A 65 17.34 -0.13 -4.09
CA GLU A 65 17.51 -1.40 -4.82
C GLU A 65 16.60 -2.50 -4.26
N LEU A 66 16.55 -2.67 -2.95
CA LEU A 66 15.62 -3.62 -2.30
C LEU A 66 14.16 -3.31 -2.60
N ARG A 67 13.79 -2.01 -2.61
CA ARG A 67 12.43 -1.60 -2.97
C ARG A 67 12.11 -1.96 -4.42
N ARG A 68 13.08 -1.76 -5.32
CA ARG A 68 12.92 -2.08 -6.75
C ARG A 68 12.77 -3.58 -6.97
N GLU A 69 13.60 -4.39 -6.32
CA GLU A 69 13.51 -5.85 -6.37
C GLU A 69 12.12 -6.34 -5.97
N VAL A 70 11.58 -5.85 -4.85
CA VAL A 70 10.22 -6.19 -4.40
C VAL A 70 9.16 -5.77 -5.43
N LEU A 71 9.26 -4.56 -6.00
CA LEU A 71 8.30 -4.09 -7.00
C LEU A 71 8.36 -4.86 -8.31
N ASP A 72 9.55 -5.33 -8.71
CA ASP A 72 9.71 -6.16 -9.90
C ASP A 72 9.19 -7.58 -9.69
N LEU A 73 9.25 -8.12 -8.46
CA LEU A 73 8.63 -9.42 -8.10
C LEU A 73 7.10 -9.37 -8.02
N LEU A 74 6.50 -8.19 -7.87
CA LEU A 74 5.04 -7.99 -7.79
C LEU A 74 4.39 -7.74 -9.16
N LYS A 75 5.17 -7.77 -10.26
CA LYS A 75 4.67 -7.75 -11.64
C LYS A 75 4.26 -9.15 -12.09
#